data_AF-A0A498L5X8-F1
#
_entry.id   AF-A0A498L5X8-F1
#
_cell.length_a   1.000
_cell.length_b   1.000
_cell.length_c   1.000
_cell.angle_alpha   90.00
_cell.angle_beta   90.00
_cell.angle_gamma   90.00
#
_symmetry.space_group_name_H-M   'P 1'
#
loop_
_entity.id
_entity.type
_entity.pdbx_description
1 polymer ?
#
loop_
_entity_poly.entity_id
_entity_poly.type
_entity_poly.pdbx_seq_one_letter_code
_entity_poly.pdbx_strand_id
1 'polypeptide(L)'
;MNTQGSTQEVTLDTPGVYDYYCIPHESSGMIGSVIVGQPEPSDQPGLSEPTEVPATTHEKIRSLNGTVIDAIGHSESSDGSDHGTEADHHDTQDGHHG
;
A
#
# COMPACT_ATOMS: atom_id res chain seq x y z
N MET A 1 25.11 -5.46 -11.96
CA MET A 1 24.75 -4.80 -13.23
C MET A 1 23.40 -4.13 -13.02
N ASN A 2 23.32 -2.80 -13.02
CA ASN A 2 22.05 -2.06 -12.88
C ASN A 2 21.46 -1.81 -14.27
N THR A 3 20.64 -2.73 -14.76
CA THR A 3 19.97 -2.59 -16.05
C THR A 3 18.76 -1.67 -15.92
N GLN A 4 19.00 -0.37 -16.13
CA GLN A 4 17.94 0.63 -16.18
C GLN A 4 17.02 0.34 -17.38
N GLY A 5 15.69 0.33 -17.15
CA GLY A 5 14.70 0.11 -18.21
C GLY A 5 14.49 -1.34 -18.65
N SER A 6 15.02 -2.33 -17.92
CA SER A 6 14.76 -3.76 -18.16
C SER A 6 13.56 -4.25 -17.35
N THR A 7 12.79 -5.17 -17.91
CA THR A 7 11.83 -5.98 -17.15
C THR A 7 12.60 -6.95 -16.26
N GLN A 8 12.16 -7.11 -15.00
CA GLN A 8 12.63 -8.14 -14.09
C GLN A 8 11.42 -8.87 -13.50
N GLU A 9 11.56 -10.17 -13.29
CA GLU A 9 10.52 -11.03 -12.72
C GLU A 9 11.07 -11.71 -11.47
N VAL A 10 10.26 -11.75 -10.41
CA VAL A 10 10.56 -12.40 -9.14
C VAL A 10 9.30 -13.13 -8.67
N THR A 11 9.47 -14.37 -8.20
CA THR A 11 8.42 -15.14 -7.53
C THR A 11 8.68 -15.11 -6.03
N LEU A 12 7.64 -14.82 -5.24
CA LEU A 12 7.68 -14.77 -3.79
C LEU A 12 6.76 -15.87 -3.24
N ASP A 13 7.34 -17.00 -2.83
CA ASP A 13 6.58 -18.17 -2.38
C ASP A 13 6.33 -18.21 -0.87
N THR A 14 6.96 -17.30 -0.12
CA THR A 14 6.87 -17.26 1.35
C THR A 14 6.03 -16.07 1.79
N PRO A 15 5.10 -16.23 2.75
CA PRO A 15 4.39 -15.10 3.32
C PRO A 15 5.35 -14.10 4.00
N GLY A 16 5.06 -12.82 3.84
CA GLY A 16 5.90 -11.75 4.38
C GLY A 16 5.68 -10.40 3.70
N VAL A 17 6.40 -9.39 4.20
CA VAL A 17 6.51 -8.07 3.57
C VAL A 17 7.88 -7.93 2.94
N TYR A 18 7.90 -7.67 1.63
CA TYR A 18 9.11 -7.57 0.82
C TYR A 18 9.24 -6.17 0.23
N ASP A 19 10.36 -5.50 0.51
CA ASP A 19 10.64 -4.19 -0.06
C ASP A 19 11.30 -4.27 -1.43
N TYR A 20 10.96 -3.30 -2.27
CA TYR A 20 11.51 -3.10 -3.59
C TYR A 20 12.12 -1.69 -3.68
N TYR A 21 13.35 -1.63 -4.17
CA TYR A 21 14.06 -0.38 -4.43
C TYR A 21 14.60 -0.37 -5.86
N CYS A 22 14.29 0.69 -6.62
CA CYS A 22 15.04 0.97 -7.83
C CYS A 22 16.25 1.82 -7.45
N ILE A 23 17.42 1.19 -7.28
CA ILE A 23 18.65 1.82 -6.77
C ILE A 23 18.95 3.23 -7.33
N PRO A 24 18.93 3.51 -8.65
CA PRO A 24 19.21 4.88 -9.13
C PRO A 24 18.10 5.90 -8.79
N HIS A 25 16.91 5.44 -8.39
CA HIS A 25 15.69 6.24 -8.24
C HIS A 25 15.03 6.11 -6.85
N GLU A 26 15.62 5.38 -5.92
CA GLU A 26 15.06 5.15 -4.57
C GLU A 26 14.91 6.46 -3.80
N SER A 27 15.89 7.35 -3.93
CA SER A 27 15.87 8.70 -3.34
C SER A 27 14.76 9.57 -3.95
N SER A 28 14.45 9.37 -5.23
CA SER A 28 13.29 9.98 -5.91
C SER A 28 11.96 9.37 -5.48
N GLY A 29 11.98 8.24 -4.75
CA GLY A 29 10.79 7.57 -4.23
C GLY A 29 10.31 6.41 -5.07
N MET A 30 11.16 5.86 -5.95
CA MET A 30 10.86 4.60 -6.63
C MET A 30 11.11 3.42 -5.67
N ILE A 31 10.22 3.34 -4.68
CA ILE A 31 10.16 2.33 -3.64
C ILE A 31 8.79 1.66 -3.66
N GLY A 32 8.70 0.43 -3.20
CA GLY A 32 7.43 -0.27 -3.03
C GLY A 32 7.56 -1.40 -2.04
N SER A 33 6.43 -1.88 -1.52
CA SER A 33 6.37 -3.04 -0.65
C SER A 33 5.34 -4.02 -1.20
N VAL A 34 5.67 -5.31 -1.16
CA VAL A 34 4.81 -6.41 -1.61
C VAL A 34 4.43 -7.24 -0.39
N ILE A 35 3.12 -7.39 -0.17
CA ILE A 35 2.56 -8.23 0.90
C ILE A 35 2.22 -9.58 0.30
N VAL A 36 2.74 -10.65 0.88
CA VAL A 36 2.43 -12.03 0.47
C VAL A 36 1.71 -12.73 1.62
N GLY A 37 0.49 -13.20 1.37
CA GLY A 37 -0.35 -13.85 2.40
C GLY A 37 -0.84 -12.87 3.47
N GLN A 38 -0.98 -13.36 4.70
CA GLN A 38 -1.37 -12.59 5.89
C GLN A 38 -0.24 -12.62 6.92
N PRO A 39 0.83 -11.84 6.73
CA PRO A 39 1.94 -11.80 7.66
C PRO A 39 1.60 -10.99 8.92
N GLU A 40 2.03 -11.45 10.09
CA GLU A 40 1.93 -10.68 11.34
C GLU A 40 2.82 -9.42 11.27
N PRO A 41 2.29 -8.19 11.37
CA PRO A 41 3.07 -6.97 11.14
C PRO A 41 4.25 -6.76 12.09
N SER A 42 4.14 -7.21 13.34
CA SER A 42 5.14 -6.97 14.39
C SER A 42 6.50 -7.61 14.12
N ASP A 43 6.54 -8.68 13.32
CA ASP A 43 7.74 -9.48 13.10
C ASP A 43 8.27 -9.36 11.65
N GLN A 44 7.76 -8.42 10.86
CA GLN A 44 8.16 -8.29 9.46
C GLN A 44 9.44 -7.45 9.29
N PRO A 45 10.52 -8.01 8.70
CA PRO A 45 11.71 -7.25 8.38
C PRO A 45 11.44 -6.04 7.48
N GLY A 46 10.54 -6.19 6.49
CA GLY A 46 10.13 -5.10 5.59
C GLY A 46 9.31 -3.99 6.26
N LEU A 47 9.00 -4.09 7.55
CA LEU A 47 8.35 -3.03 8.33
C LEU A 47 9.28 -2.39 9.37
N SER A 48 10.53 -2.84 9.44
CA SER A 48 11.53 -2.30 10.34
C SER A 48 12.06 -0.94 9.88
N GLU A 49 12.81 -0.26 10.76
CA GLU A 49 13.47 1.00 10.40
C GLU A 49 14.47 0.80 9.25
N PRO A 50 14.42 1.62 8.19
CA PRO A 50 15.26 1.44 7.02
C PRO A 50 16.73 1.73 7.34
N THR A 51 17.61 0.77 7.06
CA THR A 51 19.07 0.93 7.23
C THR A 51 19.85 0.79 5.93
N GLU A 52 19.27 0.17 4.90
CA GLU A 52 19.97 -0.21 3.67
C GLU A 52 19.87 0.83 2.53
N VAL A 53 19.06 1.87 2.73
CA VAL A 53 18.84 2.96 1.76
C VAL A 53 19.36 4.30 2.28
N PRO A 54 19.58 5.30 1.40
CA PRO A 54 19.93 6.66 1.80
C PRO A 54 18.91 7.26 2.78
N ALA A 55 19.39 8.08 3.72
CA ALA A 55 18.56 8.74 4.71
C ALA A 55 17.39 9.56 4.11
N THR A 56 17.57 10.09 2.90
CA THR A 56 16.53 10.82 2.16
C THR A 56 15.33 9.95 1.77
N THR A 57 15.49 8.63 1.75
CA THR A 57 14.44 7.66 1.46
C THR A 57 13.73 7.19 2.73
N HIS A 58 14.32 7.39 3.91
CA HIS A 58 13.80 6.84 5.18
C HIS A 58 12.40 7.32 5.50
N GLU A 59 12.12 8.61 5.32
CA GLU A 59 10.79 9.18 5.57
C GLU A 59 9.72 8.56 4.66
N LYS A 60 10.06 8.28 3.40
CA LYS A 60 9.16 7.65 2.44
C LYS A 60 8.88 6.20 2.83
N ILE A 61 9.90 5.47 3.27
CA ILE A 61 9.74 4.08 3.75
C ILE A 61 8.88 4.06 5.03
N ARG A 62 9.13 4.92 6.00
CA ARG A 62 8.27 4.99 7.21
C ARG A 62 6.80 5.24 6.87
N SER A 63 6.54 6.13 5.92
CA SER A 63 5.18 6.39 5.42
C SER A 63 4.58 5.15 4.74
N LEU A 64 5.36 4.45 3.92
CA LEU A 64 4.96 3.22 3.26
C LEU A 64 4.66 2.10 4.27
N ASN A 65 5.49 1.95 5.31
CA ASN A 65 5.27 0.96 6.38
C ASN A 65 3.93 1.16 7.07
N GLY A 66 3.53 2.41 7.35
CA GLY A 66 2.20 2.70 7.90
C GLY A 66 1.07 2.24 6.97
N THR A 67 1.20 2.50 5.66
CA THR A 67 0.23 2.04 4.66
C THR A 67 0.14 0.51 4.61
N VAL A 68 1.27 -0.19 4.73
CA VAL A 68 1.31 -1.65 4.73
C VAL A 68 0.66 -2.22 6.00
N ILE A 69 0.91 -1.63 7.17
CA ILE A 69 0.30 -2.05 8.44
C ILE A 69 -1.23 -1.90 8.35
N ASP A 70 -1.71 -0.77 7.84
CA ASP A 70 -3.15 -0.54 7.63
C ASP A 70 -3.75 -1.56 6.66
N ALA A 71 -3.04 -1.88 5.57
CA ALA A 71 -3.50 -2.88 4.59
C ALA A 71 -3.61 -4.28 5.19
N ILE A 72 -2.66 -4.70 6.02
CA ILE A 72 -2.72 -5.98 6.75
C ILE A 72 -3.88 -5.97 7.77
N GLY A 73 -4.11 -4.84 8.46
CA GLY A 73 -5.20 -4.71 9.42
C GLY A 73 -6.60 -4.78 8.80
N HIS A 74 -6.78 -4.25 7.59
CA HIS A 74 -8.07 -4.29 6.88
C HIS A 74 -8.41 -5.66 6.26
N SER A 75 -7.44 -6.56 6.04
CA SER A 75 -7.75 -7.91 5.58
C SER A 75 -8.45 -8.79 6.62
N GLU A 76 -8.33 -8.44 7.90
CA GLU A 76 -9.00 -9.14 9.01
C GLU A 76 -10.48 -8.75 9.17
N SER A 77 -10.93 -7.67 8.52
CA SER A 77 -12.34 -7.24 8.49
C SER A 77 -13.06 -7.74 7.23
N SER A 78 -13.10 -9.06 7.05
CA SER A 78 -14.10 -9.70 6.19
C SER A 78 -15.30 -10.14 7.05
N ASP A 79 -15.87 -9.23 7.84
CA ASP A 79 -17.18 -9.43 8.47
C ASP A 79 -18.17 -8.44 7.87
N GLY A 80 -19.21 -8.99 7.23
CA GLY A 80 -20.04 -8.30 6.27
C GLY A 80 -20.78 -7.09 6.84
N SER A 81 -20.47 -5.90 6.34
CA SER A 81 -21.36 -4.75 6.50
C SER A 81 -22.34 -4.71 5.31
N ASP A 82 -23.42 -5.44 5.52
CA ASP A 82 -24.81 -5.15 5.15
C ASP A 82 -25.07 -4.07 4.08
N HIS A 83 -25.76 -4.50 3.03
CA HIS A 83 -26.44 -3.63 2.07
C HIS A 83 -27.42 -2.69 2.81
N GLY A 84 -27.22 -1.38 2.73
CA GLY A 84 -28.26 -0.46 3.18
C GLY A 84 -27.90 1.01 3.21
N THR A 85 -27.61 1.62 2.06
CA THR A 85 -27.92 3.05 1.89
C THR A 85 -28.76 3.22 0.65
N GLU A 86 -30.07 3.06 0.83
CA GLU A 86 -31.06 3.74 -0.02
C GLU A 86 -30.80 5.24 0.14
N ALA A 87 -30.00 5.81 -0.75
CA ALA A 87 -29.95 7.25 -0.91
C ALA A 87 -31.22 7.64 -1.67
N ASP A 88 -32.23 8.01 -0.90
CA ASP A 88 -33.45 8.68 -1.33
C ASP A 88 -33.08 9.80 -2.32
N HIS A 89 -33.34 9.57 -3.61
CA HIS A 89 -33.28 10.61 -4.64
C HIS A 89 -34.48 11.53 -4.39
N HIS A 90 -34.30 12.54 -3.54
CA HIS A 90 -35.24 13.64 -3.41
C HIS A 90 -35.22 14.47 -4.71
N ASP A 91 -36.06 14.05 -5.65
CA ASP A 91 -36.43 14.80 -6.84
C ASP A 91 -37.26 16.01 -6.40
N THR A 92 -36.58 17.13 -6.15
CA THR A 92 -37.25 18.42 -5.94
C THR A 92 -37.60 19.00 -7.31
N GLN A 93 -38.75 18.55 -7.85
CA GLN A 93 -39.49 19.27 -8.87
C GLN A 93 -40.30 20.40 -8.23
N ASP A 94 -39.75 21.60 -8.28
CA ASP A 94 -40.49 22.86 -8.23
C ASP A 94 -39.69 23.86 -9.08
N GLY A 95 -40.22 24.53 -10.09
CA GLY A 95 -41.59 24.94 -10.28
C GLY A 95 -41.56 26.44 -10.60
N HIS A 96 -41.45 26.76 -11.89
CA HIS A 96 -42.24 27.81 -12.55
C HIS A 96 -42.07 29.30 -12.13
N HIS A 97 -41.72 30.10 -13.16
CA HIS A 97 -42.11 31.51 -13.44
C HIS A 97 -41.06 32.61 -13.31
N GLY A 98 -40.94 33.38 -14.40
CA GLY A 98 -40.46 34.76 -14.42
C GLY A 98 -39.58 35.08 -15.62
#